data_AF-A0A5B6YK98-F1
#
_entry.id   AF-A0A5B6YK98-F1
#
_cell.length_a   1.000
_cell.length_b   1.000
_cell.length_c   1.000
_cell.angle_alpha   90.00
_cell.angle_beta   90.00
_cell.angle_gamma   90.00
#
_symmetry.space_group_name_H-M   'P 1'
#
loop_
_entity.id
_entity.type
_entity.pdbx_description
1 polymer ?
#
loop_
_entity_poly.entity_id
_entity_poly.type
_entity_poly.pdbx_seq_one_letter_code
_entity_poly.pdbx_strand_id
1 'polypeptide(L)'
;MTNIRATVLCYWGGEMLDGKDGLSYNMNCKKCLKLNQGLTYSQLLDRIYSTMRLEREENRVKMTCRFPTITREQQLSYMPLLIEDDDSVEAMLDVFFSQ
;
A
#
# COMPACT_ATOMS: atom_id res chain seq x y z
N MET A 1 -4.32 -4.00 25.90
CA MET A 1 -3.52 -3.99 24.64
C MET A 1 -4.28 -3.18 23.62
N THR A 2 -3.79 -2.00 23.28
CA THR A 2 -4.34 -1.14 22.22
C THR A 2 -4.08 -1.80 20.88
N ASN A 3 -5.13 -2.09 20.12
CA ASN A 3 -5.02 -2.66 18.79
C ASN A 3 -4.65 -1.52 17.82
N ILE A 4 -3.34 -1.30 17.61
CA ILE A 4 -2.83 -0.24 16.74
C ILE A 4 -3.17 -0.61 15.30
N ARG A 5 -3.78 0.33 14.57
CA ARG A 5 -4.23 0.12 13.20
C ARG A 5 -3.70 1.20 12.27
N ALA A 6 -3.17 0.79 11.13
CA ALA A 6 -2.78 1.66 10.05
C ALA A 6 -3.99 1.95 9.17
N THR A 7 -4.13 3.21 8.74
CA THR A 7 -5.12 3.60 7.74
C THR A 7 -4.42 3.76 6.41
N VAL A 8 -4.72 2.87 5.46
CA VAL A 8 -4.16 2.92 4.11
C VAL A 8 -5.23 3.32 3.10
N LEU A 9 -4.80 4.02 2.04
CA LEU A 9 -5.64 4.37 0.91
C LEU A 9 -5.29 3.47 -0.27
N CYS A 10 -6.26 2.68 -0.72
CA CYS A 10 -6.17 1.90 -1.94
C CYS A 10 -6.59 2.76 -3.13
N TYR A 11 -5.82 2.63 -4.19
CA TYR A 11 -5.82 3.41 -5.41
C TYR A 11 -5.95 2.44 -6.58
N TRP A 12 -6.93 2.61 -7.48
CA TRP A 12 -7.09 1.76 -8.67
C TRP A 12 -7.78 2.49 -9.82
N GLY A 13 -7.68 1.93 -11.03
CA GLY A 13 -8.37 2.45 -12.23
C GLY A 13 -7.77 3.75 -12.77
N GLY A 14 -6.48 3.99 -12.55
CA GLY A 14 -5.76 5.14 -13.10
C GLY A 14 -4.27 4.84 -13.25
N GLU A 15 -3.45 5.88 -13.25
CA GLU A 15 -2.04 5.78 -13.63
C GLU A 15 -1.09 6.12 -12.48
N MET A 16 0.01 5.37 -12.39
CA MET A 16 1.18 5.72 -11.60
C MET A 16 2.07 6.63 -12.43
N LEU A 17 2.50 7.76 -11.87
CA LEU A 17 3.29 8.78 -12.55
C LEU A 17 4.49 9.19 -11.71
N ASP A 18 5.55 9.65 -12.35
CA ASP A 18 6.61 10.39 -11.67
C ASP A 18 6.16 11.84 -11.43
N GLY A 19 6.10 12.22 -10.16
CA GLY A 19 5.78 13.58 -9.71
C GLY A 19 6.98 14.27 -9.09
N LYS A 20 6.75 15.50 -8.61
CA LYS A 20 7.79 16.34 -7.98
C LYS A 20 8.52 15.63 -6.83
N ASP A 21 7.79 14.86 -6.04
CA ASP A 21 8.31 14.16 -4.85
C ASP A 21 8.47 12.65 -5.12
N GLY A 22 8.72 12.24 -6.37
CA GLY A 22 8.73 10.84 -6.80
C GLY A 22 7.33 10.32 -7.13
N LEU A 23 7.02 9.07 -6.77
CA LEU A 23 5.80 8.39 -7.17
C LEU A 23 4.52 9.18 -6.81
N SER A 24 3.68 9.39 -7.81
CA SER A 24 2.38 10.05 -7.75
C SER A 24 1.29 9.17 -8.38
N TYR A 25 0.04 9.50 -8.08
CA TYR A 25 -1.14 8.79 -8.55
C TYR A 25 -2.11 9.75 -9.23
N ASN A 26 -2.43 9.49 -10.49
CA ASN A 26 -3.50 10.19 -11.20
C ASN A 26 -4.75 9.32 -11.24
N MET A 27 -5.63 9.48 -10.25
CA MET A 27 -6.89 8.75 -10.19
C MET A 27 -7.92 9.35 -9.24
N ASN A 28 -9.20 9.11 -9.58
CA ASN A 28 -10.35 9.62 -8.84
C ASN A 28 -10.89 8.63 -7.79
N CYS A 29 -10.68 7.32 -7.97
CA CYS A 29 -11.21 6.28 -7.09
C CYS A 29 -10.26 5.97 -5.94
N LYS A 30 -10.75 6.07 -4.69
CA LYS A 30 -9.99 5.78 -3.47
C LYS A 30 -10.84 4.97 -2.50
N LYS A 31 -10.24 4.00 -1.82
CA LYS A 31 -10.88 3.26 -0.72
C LYS A 31 -9.97 3.25 0.49
N CYS A 32 -10.52 3.56 1.65
CA CYS A 32 -9.81 3.45 2.92
C CYS A 32 -9.93 2.03 3.49
N LEU A 33 -8.79 1.47 3.92
CA LEU A 33 -8.72 0.22 4.70
C LEU A 33 -8.03 0.47 6.04
N LYS A 34 -8.58 -0.12 7.09
CA LYS A 34 -7.91 -0.21 8.40
C LYS A 34 -7.23 -1.57 8.52
N LEU A 35 -5.91 -1.56 8.59
CA LEU A 35 -5.07 -2.75 8.70
C LEU A 35 -4.51 -2.86 10.12
N ASN A 36 -4.42 -4.09 10.63
CA ASN A 36 -3.78 -4.36 11.91
C ASN A 36 -2.28 -4.59 11.68
N GLN A 37 -1.46 -4.33 12.69
CA GLN A 37 -0.07 -4.80 12.71
C GLN A 37 -0.03 -6.34 12.69
N GLY A 38 0.98 -6.91 12.02
CA GLY A 38 1.14 -8.37 11.88
C GLY A 38 0.16 -9.03 10.89
N LEU A 39 -0.50 -8.25 10.04
CA LEU A 39 -1.29 -8.76 8.93
C LEU A 39 -0.39 -9.45 7.91
N THR A 40 -0.73 -10.66 7.48
CA THR A 40 0.02 -11.35 6.42
C THR A 40 -0.39 -10.87 5.02
N TYR A 41 0.46 -11.12 4.04
CA TYR A 41 0.20 -10.88 2.63
C TYR A 41 -1.09 -11.53 2.15
N SER A 42 -1.32 -12.81 2.50
CA SER A 42 -2.56 -13.50 2.12
C SER A 42 -3.79 -12.81 2.70
N GLN A 43 -3.73 -12.37 3.96
CA GLN A 43 -4.85 -11.68 4.61
C GLN A 43 -5.10 -10.28 4.02
N LEU A 44 -4.03 -9.56 3.64
CA LEU A 44 -4.14 -8.31 2.91
C LEU A 44 -4.81 -8.55 1.56
N LEU A 45 -4.35 -9.55 0.82
CA LEU A 45 -4.88 -9.93 -0.48
C LEU A 45 -6.38 -10.30 -0.37
N ASP A 46 -6.78 -11.10 0.63
CA ASP A 46 -8.18 -11.44 0.93
C ASP A 46 -9.05 -10.20 1.10
N ARG A 47 -8.55 -9.23 1.87
CA ARG A 47 -9.25 -7.95 2.06
C ARG A 47 -9.36 -7.16 0.76
N ILE A 48 -8.33 -7.15 -0.08
CA ILE A 48 -8.37 -6.43 -1.35
C ILE A 48 -9.38 -7.05 -2.32
N TYR A 49 -9.33 -8.37 -2.53
CA TYR A 49 -10.32 -9.07 -3.37
C TYR A 49 -11.75 -8.81 -2.88
N SER A 50 -12.00 -8.95 -1.57
CA SER A 50 -13.31 -8.69 -0.98
C SER A 50 -13.75 -7.22 -1.15
N THR A 51 -12.85 -6.27 -0.88
CA THR A 51 -13.14 -4.84 -0.94
C THR A 51 -13.41 -4.37 -2.37
N MET A 52 -12.67 -4.92 -3.33
CA MET A 52 -12.79 -4.59 -4.75
C MET A 52 -13.85 -5.43 -5.47
N ARG A 53 -14.45 -6.42 -4.80
CA ARG A 53 -15.39 -7.39 -5.39
C ARG A 53 -14.81 -8.10 -6.61
N LEU A 54 -13.55 -8.52 -6.49
CA LEU A 54 -12.85 -9.27 -7.53
C LEU A 54 -12.95 -10.76 -7.23
N GLU A 55 -13.19 -11.57 -8.26
CA GLU A 55 -13.10 -13.03 -8.17
C GLU A 55 -11.64 -13.47 -8.33
N ARG A 56 -11.19 -14.37 -7.45
CA ARG A 56 -9.78 -14.79 -7.38
C ARG A 56 -9.39 -15.68 -8.54
N GLU A 57 -10.31 -16.50 -9.03
CA GLU A 57 -10.06 -17.37 -10.19
C GLU A 57 -9.88 -16.56 -11.48
N GLU A 58 -10.51 -15.39 -11.57
CA GLU A 58 -10.55 -14.59 -12.81
C GLU A 58 -9.55 -13.43 -12.81
N ASN A 59 -9.13 -12.95 -11.63
CA ASN A 59 -8.34 -11.75 -11.49
C ASN A 59 -7.06 -12.01 -10.71
N ARG A 60 -5.93 -11.50 -11.21
CA ARG A 60 -4.68 -11.43 -10.46
C ARG A 60 -4.42 -10.00 -10.00
N VAL A 61 -4.49 -9.78 -8.69
CA VAL A 61 -4.15 -8.48 -8.10
C VAL A 61 -2.63 -8.34 -7.98
N LYS A 62 -2.10 -7.20 -8.40
CA LYS A 62 -0.74 -6.75 -8.11
C LYS A 62 -0.83 -5.50 -7.22
N MET A 63 0.01 -5.43 -6.19
CA MET A 63 -0.03 -4.35 -5.21
C MET A 63 1.32 -3.62 -5.19
N THR A 64 1.26 -2.30 -5.21
CA THR A 64 2.41 -1.42 -5.08
C THR A 64 2.12 -0.39 -4.00
N CYS A 65 3.04 -0.22 -3.05
CA CYS A 65 2.98 0.83 -2.05
C CYS A 65 3.77 2.06 -2.51
N ARG A 66 3.30 3.24 -2.12
CA ARG A 66 4.05 4.49 -2.19
C ARG A 66 4.94 4.61 -0.95
N PHE A 67 6.14 4.05 -1.04
CA PHE A 67 7.05 3.95 0.10
C PHE A 67 7.88 5.23 0.27
N PRO A 68 7.91 5.85 1.47
CA PRO A 68 8.71 7.03 1.72
C PRO A 68 10.20 6.68 1.76
N THR A 69 11.03 7.52 1.15
CA THR A 69 12.49 7.41 1.16
C THR A 69 13.13 8.79 1.30
N ILE A 70 14.36 8.84 1.79
CA ILE A 70 15.13 10.09 1.91
C ILE A 70 16.20 10.10 0.83
N THR A 71 16.18 11.13 -0.02
CA THR A 71 17.20 11.30 -1.06
C THR A 71 18.54 11.74 -0.47
N ARG A 72 19.61 11.71 -1.27
CA ARG A 72 20.94 12.20 -0.85
C ARG A 72 20.92 13.67 -0.39
N GLU A 73 19.99 14.45 -0.92
CA GLU A 73 19.79 15.86 -0.58
C GLU A 73 18.91 16.06 0.66
N GLN A 74 18.64 14.99 1.43
CA GLN A 74 17.79 15.00 2.63
C GLN A 74 16.34 15.42 2.35
N GLN A 75 15.87 15.22 1.12
CA GLN A 75 14.49 15.49 0.74
C GLN A 75 13.66 14.21 0.79
N LEU A 76 12.41 14.34 1.26
CA LEU A 76 11.45 13.24 1.21
C LEU A 76 11.05 12.98 -0.25
N SER A 77 11.22 11.74 -0.68
CA SER A 77 10.76 11.24 -1.96
C SER A 77 9.96 9.96 -1.76
N TYR A 78 9.21 9.55 -2.77
CA TYR A 78 8.43 8.33 -2.74
C TYR A 78 8.81 7.44 -3.90
N MET A 79 9.01 6.16 -3.62
CA MET A 79 9.29 5.15 -4.64
C MET A 79 8.23 4.05 -4.62
N PRO A 80 7.98 3.38 -5.76
CA PRO A 80 7.14 2.20 -5.78
C PRO A 80 7.85 1.05 -5.04
N LEU A 81 7.18 0.49 -4.03
CA LEU A 81 7.58 -0.77 -3.40
C LEU A 81 6.55 -1.84 -3.78
N LEU A 82 7.01 -2.93 -4.40
CA LEU A 82 6.14 -4.07 -4.69
C LEU A 82 5.76 -4.76 -3.38
N ILE A 83 4.48 -5.14 -3.26
CA ILE A 83 3.98 -5.91 -2.12
C ILE A 83 3.66 -7.31 -2.65
N GLU A 84 4.50 -8.28 -2.29
CA GLU A 84 4.47 -9.65 -2.84
C GLU A 84 4.61 -10.76 -1.79
N ASP A 85 4.93 -10.41 -0.55
CA ASP A 85 5.16 -11.33 0.56
C ASP A 85 4.88 -10.65 1.92
N ASP A 86 5.06 -11.39 3.01
CA ASP A 86 4.82 -10.89 4.37
C ASP A 86 5.81 -9.78 4.76
N ASP A 87 7.08 -9.87 4.33
CA ASP A 87 8.13 -8.88 4.62
C ASP A 87 7.82 -7.52 3.99
N SER A 88 7.36 -7.51 2.74
CA SER A 88 6.95 -6.28 2.05
C SER A 88 5.68 -5.67 2.64
N VAL A 89 4.77 -6.48 3.20
CA VAL A 89 3.61 -5.98 3.98
C VAL A 89 4.04 -5.34 5.29
N GLU A 90 4.98 -5.96 6.01
CA GLU A 90 5.54 -5.41 7.23
C GLU A 90 6.22 -4.06 6.95
N ALA A 91 7.10 -4.00 5.94
CA ALA A 91 7.77 -2.77 5.53
C ALA A 91 6.77 -1.65 5.17
N MET A 92 5.69 -1.97 4.43
CA MET A 92 4.62 -1.01 4.15
C MET A 92 3.98 -0.45 5.43
N LEU A 93 3.78 -1.30 6.43
CA LEU A 93 3.08 -0.96 7.68
C LEU A 93 3.98 -0.25 8.69
N ASP A 94 5.28 -0.49 8.68
CA ASP A 94 6.25 0.16 9.58
C ASP A 94 6.18 1.68 9.52
N VAL A 95 5.92 2.24 8.33
CA VAL A 95 5.71 3.68 8.11
C VAL A 95 4.64 4.28 9.04
N PHE A 96 3.66 3.47 9.48
CA PHE A 96 2.57 3.90 10.34
C PHE A 96 2.76 3.56 11.81
N PHE A 97 3.59 2.56 12.12
CA PHE A 97 3.70 2.00 13.47
C PHE A 97 5.03 2.30 14.17
N SER A 98 6.03 2.82 13.46
CA SER A 98 7.33 3.19 14.02
C SER A 98 7.34 4.56 14.74
N GLN A 99 6.33 4.83 15.59
CA GLN A 99 6.27 6.04 16.44
C GLN A 99 6.78 5.79 17.86
#